data_AF-A0ABC9Y7V5-F1
#
_entry.id   AF-A0ABC9Y7V5-F1
#
_cell.length_a   1.000
_cell.length_b   1.000
_cell.length_c   1.000
_cell.angle_alpha   90.00
_cell.angle_beta   90.00
_cell.angle_gamma   90.00
#
_symmetry.space_group_name_H-M   'P 1'
#
loop_
_entity.id
_entity.type
_entity.pdbx_description
1 polymer ?
#
loop_
_entity_poly.entity_id
_entity_poly.type
_entity_poly.pdbx_seq_one_letter_code
_entity_poly.pdbx_strand_id
1 'polypeptide(L)'
;MEFLRTLQSLLKNEQNQEEMILHFLLDLSSQCGVSFPCTPSGMSFEFTSSLHAIEDDSTMDVKSLWDDVRLHLRRFLVNRLQSQEETNTNALQQQMEFKTQCIQQLLFLYPESEVLTKYQNMQNKLVSDLLQNCILSSCGETNFDKVVHGYQSSIPTLCTMIKEDLYILSGTIDPSSSLKFINETYLDTITEEMTVILERLCELQFKENALHIVKANKISKKHRGTVHAVG
;
A
#
# COMPACT_ATOMS: atom_id res chain seq x y z
N MET A 1 3.91 4.97 -35.06
CA MET A 1 4.81 5.97 -34.45
C MET A 1 4.13 7.30 -34.18
N GLU A 2 3.54 7.95 -35.19
CA GLU A 2 2.92 9.28 -35.03
C GLU A 2 1.84 9.31 -33.94
N PHE A 3 0.97 8.29 -33.88
CA PHE A 3 -0.02 8.11 -32.82
C PHE A 3 0.54 8.25 -31.40
N LEU A 4 1.55 7.45 -31.06
CA LEU A 4 2.17 7.46 -29.74
C LEU A 4 2.90 8.78 -29.47
N ARG A 5 3.47 9.41 -30.49
CA ARG A 5 4.13 10.73 -30.36
C ARG A 5 3.11 11.82 -30.06
N THR A 6 1.93 11.76 -30.67
CA THR A 6 0.81 12.65 -30.38
C THR A 6 0.33 12.45 -28.94
N LEU A 7 0.10 11.21 -28.50
CA LEU A 7 -0.29 10.94 -27.10
C LEU A 7 0.76 11.46 -26.11
N GLN A 8 2.04 11.20 -26.37
CA GLN A 8 3.11 11.68 -25.51
C GLN A 8 3.17 13.21 -25.48
N SER A 9 2.98 13.86 -26.62
CA SER A 9 2.91 15.32 -26.72
C SER A 9 1.74 15.89 -25.91
N LEU A 10 0.55 15.28 -26.02
CA LEU A 10 -0.63 15.69 -25.25
C LEU A 10 -0.37 15.55 -23.74
N LEU A 11 0.15 14.40 -23.29
CA LEU A 11 0.44 14.15 -21.87
C LEU A 11 1.52 15.09 -21.29
N LYS A 12 2.48 15.53 -22.11
CA LYS A 12 3.56 16.42 -21.67
C LYS A 12 3.18 17.90 -21.70
N ASN A 13 2.39 18.31 -22.70
CA ASN A 13 2.19 19.73 -23.01
C ASN A 13 0.81 20.24 -22.61
N GLU A 14 -0.18 19.37 -22.44
CA GLU A 14 -1.55 19.74 -22.09
C GLU A 14 -1.92 19.21 -20.70
N GLN A 15 -2.58 20.05 -19.92
CA GLN A 15 -2.99 19.70 -18.56
C GLN A 15 -4.30 18.90 -18.55
N ASN A 16 -4.39 17.91 -17.66
CA ASN A 16 -5.60 17.12 -17.39
C ASN A 16 -6.12 16.29 -18.58
N GLN A 17 -5.23 15.86 -19.48
CA GLN A 17 -5.61 15.02 -20.63
C GLN A 17 -5.59 13.52 -20.30
N GLU A 18 -5.06 13.13 -19.14
CA GLU A 18 -4.82 11.73 -18.78
C GLU A 18 -6.10 10.89 -18.80
N GLU A 19 -7.19 11.41 -18.25
CA GLU A 19 -8.48 10.71 -18.19
C GLU A 19 -9.06 10.48 -19.58
N MET A 20 -9.04 11.51 -20.43
CA MET A 20 -9.51 11.42 -21.81
C MET A 20 -8.67 10.40 -22.60
N ILE A 21 -7.36 10.44 -22.44
CA ILE A 21 -6.44 9.52 -23.12
C ILE A 21 -6.68 8.08 -22.65
N LEU A 22 -6.86 7.84 -21.35
CA LEU A 22 -7.19 6.50 -20.82
C LEU A 22 -8.48 5.96 -21.41
N HIS A 23 -9.55 6.75 -21.41
CA HIS A 23 -10.82 6.36 -22.01
C HIS A 23 -10.67 6.05 -23.50
N PHE A 24 -9.99 6.92 -24.23
CA PHE A 24 -9.75 6.72 -25.66
C PHE A 24 -8.94 5.45 -25.95
N LEU A 25 -7.93 5.13 -25.15
CA LEU A 25 -7.16 3.88 -25.31
C LEU A 25 -8.01 2.63 -25.04
N LEU A 26 -8.87 2.67 -24.02
CA LEU A 26 -9.81 1.59 -23.69
C LEU A 26 -10.86 1.41 -24.80
N ASP A 27 -11.40 2.51 -25.31
CA ASP A 27 -12.34 2.50 -26.44
C ASP A 27 -11.67 1.95 -27.70
N LEU A 28 -10.45 2.36 -28.01
CA LEU A 28 -9.72 1.85 -29.16
C LEU A 28 -9.46 0.33 -29.04
N SER A 29 -9.13 -0.13 -27.83
CA SER A 29 -8.90 -1.56 -27.60
C SER A 29 -10.19 -2.37 -27.74
N SER A 30 -11.29 -1.92 -27.13
CA SER A 30 -12.57 -2.63 -27.12
C SER A 30 -13.33 -2.55 -28.44
N GLN A 31 -13.35 -1.39 -29.11
CA GLN A 31 -14.11 -1.16 -30.34
C GLN A 31 -13.34 -1.54 -31.60
N CYS A 32 -12.02 -1.40 -31.58
CA CYS A 32 -11.18 -1.66 -32.76
C CYS A 32 -10.30 -2.91 -32.62
N GLY A 33 -10.34 -3.61 -31.48
CA GLY A 33 -9.55 -4.83 -31.25
C GLY A 33 -8.04 -4.57 -31.16
N VAL A 34 -7.63 -3.32 -30.91
CA VAL A 34 -6.22 -2.96 -30.77
C VAL A 34 -5.70 -3.51 -29.43
N SER A 35 -4.65 -4.32 -29.50
CA SER A 35 -3.96 -4.81 -28.30
C SER A 35 -2.77 -3.90 -28.00
N PHE A 36 -2.72 -3.40 -26.77
CA PHE A 36 -1.60 -2.61 -26.28
C PHE A 36 -0.61 -3.50 -25.50
N PRO A 37 0.71 -3.31 -25.65
CA PRO A 37 1.68 -4.11 -24.92
C PRO A 37 1.55 -3.95 -23.40
N CYS A 38 1.22 -5.03 -22.70
CA CYS A 38 1.16 -5.09 -21.24
C CYS A 38 2.42 -5.79 -20.70
N THR A 39 3.57 -5.13 -20.87
CA THR A 39 4.87 -5.70 -20.54
C THR A 39 5.29 -5.31 -19.12
N PRO A 40 5.92 -6.23 -18.36
CA PRO A 40 6.44 -5.92 -17.03
C PRO A 40 7.44 -4.76 -17.02
N SER A 41 7.35 -3.89 -16.02
CA SER A 41 8.28 -2.80 -15.77
C SER A 41 9.68 -3.37 -15.53
N GLY A 42 10.67 -2.96 -16.32
CA GLY A 42 12.07 -3.33 -16.10
C GLY A 42 12.52 -4.66 -16.73
N MET A 43 11.65 -5.38 -17.45
CA MET A 43 12.14 -6.38 -18.40
C MET A 43 12.73 -5.69 -19.62
N SER A 44 14.06 -5.69 -19.72
CA SER A 44 14.68 -5.85 -21.03
C SER A 44 14.07 -7.12 -21.61
N PHE A 45 13.46 -7.02 -22.79
CA PHE A 45 13.03 -8.24 -23.45
C PHE A 45 14.31 -9.02 -23.74
N GLU A 46 14.58 -10.07 -22.97
CA GLU A 46 15.02 -11.28 -23.61
C GLU A 46 13.80 -11.77 -24.38
N PHE A 47 13.59 -11.17 -25.56
CA PHE A 47 12.95 -11.95 -26.61
C PHE A 47 13.70 -13.28 -26.60
N THR A 48 12.98 -14.38 -26.73
CA THR A 48 13.56 -15.59 -27.30
C THR A 48 13.98 -15.24 -28.72
N SER A 49 15.04 -14.45 -28.84
CA SER A 49 15.75 -14.13 -30.05
C SER A 49 16.37 -15.46 -30.44
N SER A 50 15.63 -16.18 -31.30
CA SER A 50 16.27 -17.00 -32.31
C SER A 50 17.49 -16.23 -32.79
N LEU A 51 18.66 -16.86 -32.78
CA LEU A 51 20.00 -16.31 -33.08
C LEU A 51 20.13 -15.54 -34.41
N HIS A 52 19.03 -15.32 -35.13
CA HIS A 52 18.91 -14.66 -36.42
C HIS A 52 17.88 -13.52 -36.49
N ALA A 53 17.27 -13.09 -35.38
CA ALA A 53 16.43 -11.88 -35.39
C ALA A 53 17.33 -10.63 -35.29
N ILE A 54 17.47 -9.90 -36.39
CA ILE A 54 18.02 -8.54 -36.39
C ILE A 54 16.98 -7.66 -35.70
N GLU A 55 17.27 -7.14 -34.50
CA GLU A 55 16.45 -6.11 -33.88
C GLU A 55 16.44 -4.88 -34.79
N ASP A 56 15.25 -4.55 -35.29
CA ASP A 56 15.04 -3.33 -36.07
C ASP A 56 14.97 -2.14 -35.11
N ASP A 57 15.86 -1.16 -35.29
CA ASP A 57 16.03 0.05 -34.47
C ASP A 57 14.70 0.82 -34.32
N SER A 58 13.79 0.66 -35.29
CA SER A 58 12.45 1.24 -35.29
C SER A 58 11.52 0.69 -34.19
N THR A 59 11.69 -0.59 -33.80
CA THR A 59 10.86 -1.27 -32.81
C THR A 59 11.21 -0.86 -31.38
N MET A 60 12.47 -0.52 -31.12
CA MET A 60 12.91 0.06 -29.84
C MET A 60 12.29 1.45 -29.61
N ASP A 61 12.17 2.30 -30.65
CA ASP A 61 11.56 3.65 -30.55
C ASP A 61 10.04 3.57 -30.26
N VAL A 62 9.33 2.55 -30.78
CA VAL A 62 7.90 2.33 -30.47
C VAL A 62 7.72 1.96 -29.00
N LYS A 63 8.54 1.03 -28.51
CA LYS A 63 8.42 0.48 -27.16
C LYS A 63 8.74 1.53 -26.11
N SER A 64 9.85 2.24 -26.26
CA SER A 64 10.24 3.31 -25.32
C SER A 64 9.16 4.39 -25.21
N LEU A 65 8.57 4.76 -26.35
CA LEU A 65 7.52 5.76 -26.41
C LEU A 65 6.22 5.28 -25.74
N TRP A 66 5.86 4.01 -25.91
CA TRP A 66 4.73 3.43 -25.19
C TRP A 66 5.00 3.32 -23.69
N ASP A 67 6.21 2.93 -23.29
CA ASP A 67 6.62 2.84 -21.88
C ASP A 67 6.52 4.21 -21.19
N ASP A 68 6.90 5.30 -21.88
CA ASP A 68 6.74 6.66 -21.39
C ASP A 68 5.26 7.04 -21.20
N VAL A 69 4.41 6.72 -22.18
CA VAL A 69 2.95 6.97 -22.09
C VAL A 69 2.36 6.22 -20.91
N ARG A 70 2.64 4.90 -20.80
CA ARG A 70 2.16 4.07 -19.68
C ARG A 70 2.66 4.57 -18.33
N LEU A 71 3.91 5.03 -18.26
CA LEU A 71 4.50 5.54 -17.02
C LEU A 71 3.79 6.80 -16.55
N HIS A 72 3.49 7.72 -17.47
CA HIS A 72 2.75 8.94 -17.16
C HIS A 72 1.35 8.63 -16.64
N LEU A 73 0.59 7.80 -17.37
CA LEU A 73 -0.76 7.40 -16.97
C LEU A 73 -0.77 6.65 -15.64
N ARG A 74 0.21 5.78 -15.39
CA ARG A 74 0.37 5.10 -14.09
C ARG A 74 0.52 6.10 -12.95
N ARG A 75 1.41 7.09 -13.10
CA ARG A 75 1.64 8.10 -12.07
C ARG A 75 0.36 8.87 -11.77
N PHE A 76 -0.37 9.26 -12.80
CA PHE A 76 -1.68 9.91 -12.66
C PHE A 76 -2.66 9.05 -11.85
N LEU A 77 -2.85 7.78 -12.23
CA LEU A 77 -3.77 6.86 -11.55
C LEU A 77 -3.38 6.60 -10.09
N VAL A 78 -2.09 6.36 -9.84
CA VAL A 78 -1.55 6.16 -8.48
C VAL A 78 -1.77 7.42 -7.62
N ASN A 79 -1.52 8.61 -8.17
CA ASN A 79 -1.75 9.85 -7.44
C ASN A 79 -3.24 10.02 -7.08
N ARG A 80 -4.16 9.68 -8.00
CA ARG A 80 -5.60 9.74 -7.71
C ARG A 80 -6.01 8.75 -6.62
N LEU A 81 -5.50 7.51 -6.67
CA LEU A 81 -5.74 6.50 -5.63
C LEU A 81 -5.27 6.96 -4.25
N GLN A 82 -4.15 7.70 -4.17
CA GLN A 82 -3.59 8.21 -2.92
C GLN A 82 -4.28 9.48 -2.40
N SER A 83 -4.78 10.33 -3.28
CA SER A 83 -5.32 11.65 -2.91
C SER A 83 -6.69 11.66 -2.24
N GLN A 84 -7.39 10.52 -2.15
CA GLN A 84 -8.73 10.47 -1.59
C GLN A 84 -8.74 10.03 -0.13
N GLU A 85 -8.58 11.00 0.76
CA GLU A 85 -8.94 10.91 2.18
C GLU A 85 -10.33 11.54 2.41
N GLU A 86 -11.31 10.66 2.70
CA GLU A 86 -12.49 10.84 3.56
C GLU A 86 -13.81 11.57 3.16
N THR A 87 -14.88 11.01 3.75
CA THR A 87 -16.16 11.58 4.25
C THR A 87 -17.41 11.63 3.36
N ASN A 88 -18.16 10.51 3.33
CA ASN A 88 -19.63 10.38 3.52
C ASN A 88 -20.12 9.00 3.04
N THR A 89 -21.25 8.47 3.56
CA THR A 89 -21.76 7.14 3.17
C THR A 89 -22.21 7.03 1.71
N ASN A 90 -22.77 8.10 1.13
CA ASN A 90 -23.02 8.18 -0.32
C ASN A 90 -21.71 8.38 -1.13
N ALA A 91 -20.68 8.92 -0.49
CA ALA A 91 -19.34 9.03 -1.10
C ALA A 91 -18.63 7.66 -1.10
N LEU A 92 -18.97 6.73 -0.20
CA LEU A 92 -18.33 5.42 -0.12
C LEU A 92 -18.56 4.57 -1.38
N GLN A 93 -19.81 4.47 -1.85
CA GLN A 93 -20.13 3.73 -3.08
C GLN A 93 -19.40 4.34 -4.29
N GLN A 94 -19.44 5.67 -4.42
CA GLN A 94 -18.76 6.39 -5.49
C GLN A 94 -17.23 6.24 -5.42
N GLN A 95 -16.68 6.23 -4.21
CA GLN A 95 -15.25 6.00 -3.96
C GLN A 95 -14.86 4.58 -4.35
N MET A 96 -15.67 3.58 -4.01
CA MET A 96 -15.42 2.18 -4.40
C MET A 96 -15.47 2.00 -5.91
N GLU A 97 -16.46 2.58 -6.59
CA GLU A 97 -16.55 2.58 -8.05
C GLU A 97 -15.34 3.27 -8.69
N PHE A 98 -14.95 4.42 -8.14
CA PHE A 98 -13.78 5.16 -8.59
C PHE A 98 -12.46 4.39 -8.43
N LYS A 99 -12.22 3.80 -7.24
CA LYS A 99 -11.05 2.95 -7.00
C LYS A 99 -11.05 1.74 -7.93
N THR A 100 -12.21 1.10 -8.13
CA THR A 100 -12.38 -0.02 -9.06
C THR A 100 -11.96 0.38 -10.48
N GLN A 101 -12.43 1.52 -10.98
CA GLN A 101 -12.05 2.04 -12.29
C GLN A 101 -10.54 2.28 -12.39
N CYS A 102 -9.92 2.88 -11.37
CA CYS A 102 -8.47 3.11 -11.35
C CYS A 102 -7.68 1.79 -11.41
N ILE A 103 -8.09 0.77 -10.65
CA ILE A 103 -7.44 -0.54 -10.66
C ILE A 103 -7.61 -1.22 -12.03
N GLN A 104 -8.81 -1.18 -12.63
CA GLN A 104 -9.03 -1.69 -13.99
C GLN A 104 -8.16 -0.98 -15.03
N GLN A 105 -8.07 0.35 -14.96
CA GLN A 105 -7.21 1.14 -15.84
C GLN A 105 -5.72 0.80 -15.64
N LEU A 106 -5.29 0.53 -14.41
CA LEU A 106 -3.94 0.05 -14.13
C LEU A 106 -3.70 -1.35 -14.69
N LEU A 107 -4.65 -2.28 -14.55
CA LEU A 107 -4.59 -3.63 -15.11
C LEU A 107 -4.59 -3.65 -16.64
N PHE A 108 -5.18 -2.64 -17.27
CA PHE A 108 -5.05 -2.44 -18.72
C PHE A 108 -3.61 -2.06 -19.13
N LEU A 109 -2.89 -1.30 -18.29
CA LEU A 109 -1.56 -0.78 -18.61
C LEU A 109 -0.42 -1.72 -18.16
N TYR A 110 -0.60 -2.48 -17.08
CA TYR A 110 0.43 -3.29 -16.43
C TYR A 110 -0.06 -4.68 -16.03
N PRO A 111 0.85 -5.67 -15.95
CA PRO A 111 0.51 -7.00 -15.50
C PRO A 111 -0.11 -6.98 -14.10
N GLU A 112 -1.03 -7.91 -13.86
CA GLU A 112 -1.76 -8.03 -12.59
C GLU A 112 -0.83 -8.04 -11.37
N SER A 113 0.26 -8.81 -11.42
CA SER A 113 1.21 -8.90 -10.32
C SER A 113 1.81 -7.54 -9.92
N GLU A 114 2.14 -6.68 -10.89
CA GLU A 114 2.68 -5.34 -10.60
C GLU A 114 1.63 -4.42 -10.01
N VAL A 115 0.40 -4.47 -10.55
CA VAL A 115 -0.70 -3.65 -10.06
C VAL A 115 -1.04 -4.05 -8.62
N LEU A 116 -1.16 -5.35 -8.35
CA LEU A 116 -1.47 -5.86 -7.01
C LEU A 116 -0.35 -5.57 -6.03
N THR A 117 0.92 -5.81 -6.36
CA THR A 117 2.04 -5.45 -5.47
C THR A 117 2.04 -3.95 -5.16
N LYS A 118 1.78 -3.09 -6.16
CA LYS A 118 1.75 -1.64 -5.92
C LYS A 118 0.56 -1.23 -5.03
N TYR A 119 -0.61 -1.80 -5.28
CA TYR A 119 -1.82 -1.52 -4.52
C TYR A 119 -1.70 -2.01 -3.07
N GLN A 120 -1.18 -3.22 -2.89
CA GLN A 120 -0.88 -3.83 -1.59
C GLN A 120 0.08 -2.95 -0.79
N ASN A 121 1.16 -2.47 -1.40
CA ASN A 121 2.10 -1.57 -0.70
C ASN A 121 1.44 -0.27 -0.23
N MET A 122 0.48 0.28 -0.99
CA MET A 122 -0.27 1.46 -0.57
C MET A 122 -1.18 1.15 0.61
N GLN A 123 -1.90 0.03 0.55
CA GLN A 123 -2.80 -0.40 1.62
C GLN A 123 -2.07 -0.83 2.89
N ASN A 124 -0.96 -1.57 2.77
CA ASN A 124 -0.09 -1.93 3.89
C ASN A 124 0.36 -0.70 4.67
N LYS A 125 0.75 0.37 3.94
CA LYS A 125 1.13 1.62 4.56
C LYS A 125 -0.03 2.26 5.33
N LEU A 126 -1.22 2.33 4.73
CA LEU A 126 -2.41 2.88 5.41
C LEU A 126 -2.79 2.09 6.66
N VAL A 127 -2.74 0.74 6.58
CA VAL A 127 -2.99 -0.15 7.73
C VAL A 127 -1.94 0.07 8.82
N SER A 128 -0.66 0.10 8.45
CA SER A 128 0.44 0.32 9.40
C SER A 128 0.33 1.70 10.07
N ASP A 129 0.08 2.75 9.30
CA ASP A 129 -0.09 4.12 9.82
C ASP A 129 -1.29 4.19 10.78
N LEU A 130 -2.43 3.57 10.44
CA LEU A 130 -3.61 3.50 11.31
C LEU A 130 -3.30 2.82 12.65
N LEU A 131 -2.57 1.70 12.62
CA LEU A 131 -2.23 0.93 13.80
C LEU A 131 -1.15 1.62 14.65
N GLN A 132 -0.12 2.19 14.03
CA GLN A 132 0.96 2.90 14.73
C GLN A 132 0.46 4.19 15.39
N ASN A 133 -0.54 4.87 14.82
CA ASN A 133 -1.18 6.03 15.43
C ASN A 133 -1.84 5.71 16.78
N CYS A 134 -2.32 4.47 16.98
CA CYS A 134 -2.82 4.01 18.29
C CYS A 134 -1.73 4.00 19.37
N ILE A 135 -0.47 3.78 18.98
CA ILE A 135 0.68 3.76 19.89
C ILE A 135 1.17 5.19 20.18
N LEU A 136 1.28 6.02 19.14
CA LEU A 136 1.81 7.39 19.28
C LEU A 136 0.92 8.26 20.18
N SER A 137 -0.40 8.06 20.08
CA SER A 137 -1.39 8.72 20.95
C SER A 137 -1.32 8.28 22.42
N SER A 138 -0.60 7.20 22.76
CA SER A 138 -0.54 6.64 24.11
C SER A 138 0.72 7.01 24.92
N CYS A 139 1.64 7.84 24.38
CA CYS A 139 2.92 8.11 25.02
C CYS A 139 2.78 9.00 26.28
N GLY A 140 3.02 8.42 27.47
CA GLY A 140 3.11 9.19 28.71
C GLY A 140 3.38 8.38 29.99
N GLU A 141 2.81 7.19 30.12
CA GLU A 141 3.05 6.23 31.21
C GLU A 141 2.34 4.93 30.81
N THR A 142 2.63 3.79 31.46
CA THR A 142 2.07 2.44 31.20
C THR A 142 0.56 2.46 30.95
N ASN A 143 0.16 2.67 29.70
CA ASN A 143 -1.23 2.82 29.33
C ASN A 143 -1.58 1.78 28.28
N PHE A 144 -1.34 0.52 28.66
CA PHE A 144 -1.80 -0.65 27.92
C PHE A 144 -3.28 -0.50 27.57
N ASP A 145 -4.08 0.02 28.50
CA ASP A 145 -5.49 0.31 28.27
C ASP A 145 -5.73 1.31 27.13
N LYS A 146 -4.93 2.38 27.02
CA LYS A 146 -4.99 3.31 25.88
C LYS A 146 -4.59 2.65 24.56
N VAL A 147 -3.56 1.81 24.56
CA VAL A 147 -3.14 1.08 23.34
C VAL A 147 -4.26 0.15 22.91
N VAL A 148 -4.78 -0.69 23.82
CA VAL A 148 -5.91 -1.61 23.56
C VAL A 148 -7.13 -0.85 23.06
N HIS A 149 -7.48 0.27 23.70
CA HIS A 149 -8.58 1.11 23.26
C HIS A 149 -8.33 1.69 21.85
N GLY A 150 -7.11 2.14 21.56
CA GLY A 150 -6.72 2.60 20.23
C GLY A 150 -6.96 1.53 19.17
N TYR A 151 -6.51 0.30 19.41
CA TYR A 151 -6.76 -0.83 18.51
C TYR A 151 -8.24 -1.12 18.35
N GLN A 152 -9.00 -1.19 19.45
CA GLN A 152 -10.44 -1.40 19.41
C GLN A 152 -11.15 -0.33 18.58
N SER A 153 -10.72 0.93 18.69
CA SER A 153 -11.27 2.04 17.91
C SER A 153 -10.92 1.97 16.42
N SER A 154 -9.81 1.32 16.05
CA SER A 154 -9.39 1.15 14.65
C SER A 154 -10.04 -0.04 13.95
N ILE A 155 -10.59 -1.03 14.68
CA ILE A 155 -11.22 -2.22 14.10
C ILE A 155 -12.32 -1.87 13.07
N PRO A 156 -13.28 -0.95 13.34
CA PRO A 156 -14.31 -0.61 12.35
C PRO A 156 -13.73 -0.06 11.04
N THR A 157 -12.68 0.76 11.13
CA THR A 157 -11.97 1.30 9.97
C THR A 157 -11.29 0.18 9.19
N LEU A 158 -10.56 -0.72 9.86
CA LEU A 158 -9.93 -1.88 9.22
C LEU A 158 -10.96 -2.78 8.51
N CYS A 159 -12.07 -3.10 9.16
CA CYS A 159 -13.15 -3.88 8.56
C CYS A 159 -13.74 -3.19 7.32
N THR A 160 -13.82 -1.86 7.34
CA THR A 160 -14.31 -1.07 6.19
C THR A 160 -13.31 -1.14 5.04
N MET A 161 -12.01 -0.94 5.31
CA MET A 161 -10.94 -1.06 4.31
C MET A 161 -10.91 -2.45 3.67
N ILE A 162 -10.95 -3.52 4.48
CA ILE A 162 -11.00 -4.91 3.99
C ILE A 162 -12.21 -5.12 3.09
N LYS A 163 -13.38 -4.61 3.50
CA LYS A 163 -14.62 -4.76 2.72
C LYS A 163 -14.56 -4.00 1.39
N GLU A 164 -14.04 -2.78 1.39
CA GLU A 164 -13.83 -1.99 0.17
C GLU A 164 -12.91 -2.72 -0.81
N ASP A 165 -11.74 -3.15 -0.34
CA ASP A 165 -10.75 -3.81 -1.19
C ASP A 165 -11.25 -5.16 -1.69
N LEU A 166 -11.95 -5.93 -0.87
CA LEU A 166 -12.56 -7.17 -1.32
C LEU A 166 -13.57 -6.93 -2.44
N TYR A 167 -14.39 -5.88 -2.34
CA TYR A 167 -15.32 -5.51 -3.40
C TYR A 167 -14.60 -5.09 -4.68
N ILE A 168 -13.62 -4.18 -4.58
CA ILE A 168 -12.82 -3.69 -5.71
C ILE A 168 -12.14 -4.86 -6.45
N LEU A 169 -11.52 -5.76 -5.70
CA LEU A 169 -10.74 -6.87 -6.27
C LEU A 169 -11.63 -7.97 -6.85
N SER A 170 -12.74 -8.31 -6.17
CA SER A 170 -13.65 -9.36 -6.66
C SER A 170 -14.29 -9.05 -8.02
N GLY A 171 -14.38 -7.77 -8.40
CA GLY A 171 -14.86 -7.34 -9.71
C GLY A 171 -13.79 -7.20 -10.79
N THR A 172 -12.50 -7.40 -10.45
CA THR A 172 -11.38 -7.03 -11.33
C THR A 172 -10.35 -8.13 -11.55
N ILE A 173 -10.13 -9.00 -10.56
CA ILE A 173 -9.11 -10.05 -10.60
C ILE A 173 -9.71 -11.39 -10.16
N ASP A 174 -8.94 -12.48 -10.29
CA ASP A 174 -9.43 -13.79 -9.91
C ASP A 174 -9.68 -13.90 -8.39
N PRO A 175 -10.62 -14.75 -7.95
CA PRO A 175 -10.94 -14.88 -6.53
C PRO A 175 -9.77 -15.33 -5.65
N SER A 176 -8.85 -16.15 -6.17
CA SER A 176 -7.73 -16.66 -5.39
C SER A 176 -6.68 -15.57 -5.14
N SER A 177 -6.37 -14.76 -6.15
CA SER A 177 -5.49 -13.60 -6.01
C SER A 177 -6.11 -12.51 -5.14
N SER A 178 -7.44 -12.32 -5.21
CA SER A 178 -8.17 -11.41 -4.31
C SER A 178 -8.01 -11.81 -2.85
N LEU A 179 -8.23 -13.09 -2.53
CA LEU A 179 -8.11 -13.60 -1.17
C LEU A 179 -6.66 -13.54 -0.67
N LYS A 180 -5.69 -13.88 -1.55
CA LYS A 180 -4.27 -13.75 -1.26
C LYS A 180 -3.91 -12.30 -0.92
N PHE A 181 -4.35 -11.35 -1.74
CA PHE A 181 -4.15 -9.93 -1.49
C PHE A 181 -4.69 -9.53 -0.12
N ILE A 182 -5.93 -9.90 0.22
CA ILE A 182 -6.52 -9.53 1.52
C ILE A 182 -5.73 -10.13 2.68
N ASN A 183 -5.32 -11.40 2.58
CA ASN A 183 -4.52 -12.05 3.61
C ASN A 183 -3.19 -11.33 3.83
N GLU A 184 -2.40 -11.17 2.75
CA GLU A 184 -1.06 -10.58 2.82
C GLU A 184 -1.08 -9.08 3.13
N THR A 185 -2.15 -8.38 2.75
CA THR A 185 -2.25 -6.93 2.98
C THR A 185 -2.71 -6.61 4.40
N TYR A 186 -3.72 -7.31 4.88
CA TYR A 186 -4.37 -6.98 6.14
C TYR A 186 -3.96 -7.91 7.26
N LEU A 187 -4.11 -9.22 7.10
CA LEU A 187 -3.88 -10.16 8.19
C LEU A 187 -2.39 -10.27 8.54
N ASP A 188 -1.52 -10.35 7.55
CA ASP A 188 -0.07 -10.40 7.76
C ASP A 188 0.44 -9.07 8.34
N THR A 189 0.03 -7.92 7.79
CA THR A 189 0.40 -6.60 8.32
C THR A 189 -0.10 -6.39 9.76
N ILE A 190 -1.35 -6.75 10.07
CA ILE A 190 -1.86 -6.69 11.45
C ILE A 190 -1.03 -7.58 12.38
N THR A 191 -0.68 -8.79 11.92
CA THR A 191 0.13 -9.73 12.71
C THR A 191 1.53 -9.17 12.98
N GLU A 192 2.16 -8.57 11.98
CA GLU A 192 3.48 -7.93 12.10
C GLU A 192 3.44 -6.77 13.10
N GLU A 193 2.49 -5.83 12.93
CA GLU A 193 2.35 -4.68 13.83
C GLU A 193 2.01 -5.10 15.28
N MET A 194 1.15 -6.09 15.46
CA MET A 194 0.86 -6.65 16.79
C MET A 194 2.10 -7.28 17.43
N THR A 195 2.92 -7.97 16.64
CA THR A 195 4.16 -8.60 17.13
C THR A 195 5.13 -7.53 17.62
N VAL A 196 5.38 -6.49 16.81
CA VAL A 196 6.26 -5.37 17.16
C VAL A 196 5.83 -4.70 18.48
N ILE A 197 4.51 -4.57 18.69
CA ILE A 197 3.98 -3.92 19.89
C ILE A 197 4.10 -4.80 21.11
N LEU A 198 3.77 -6.08 20.99
CA LEU A 198 3.92 -7.02 22.09
C LEU A 198 5.38 -7.09 22.54
N GLU A 199 6.33 -7.14 21.60
CA GLU A 199 7.76 -7.07 21.89
C GLU A 199 8.12 -5.77 22.64
N ARG A 200 7.68 -4.62 22.13
CA ARG A 200 7.93 -3.32 22.77
C ARG A 200 7.34 -3.22 24.17
N LEU A 201 6.12 -3.73 24.38
CA LEU A 201 5.45 -3.73 25.67
C LEU A 201 6.17 -4.66 26.66
N CYS A 202 6.57 -5.85 26.22
CA CYS A 202 7.38 -6.75 27.02
C CYS A 202 8.70 -6.07 27.46
N GLU A 203 9.42 -5.45 26.54
CA GLU A 203 10.66 -4.71 26.87
C GLU A 203 10.45 -3.62 27.92
N LEU A 204 9.38 -2.83 27.80
CA LEU A 204 9.06 -1.77 28.75
C LEU A 204 8.77 -2.36 30.14
N GLN A 205 7.98 -3.44 30.20
CA GLN A 205 7.66 -4.12 31.45
C GLN A 205 8.93 -4.71 32.11
N PHE A 206 9.84 -5.29 31.34
CA PHE A 206 11.12 -5.78 31.88
C PHE A 206 11.99 -4.65 32.43
N LYS A 207 12.08 -3.51 31.72
CA LYS A 207 12.83 -2.33 32.18
C LYS A 207 12.26 -1.74 33.46
N GLU A 208 10.94 -1.62 33.55
CA GLU A 208 10.25 -1.13 34.75
C GLU A 208 10.48 -2.06 35.95
N ASN A 209 10.30 -3.36 35.76
CA ASN A 209 10.54 -4.36 36.80
C ASN A 209 12.00 -4.33 37.31
N ALA A 210 12.97 -4.19 36.41
CA ALA A 210 14.38 -4.03 36.78
C ALA A 210 14.61 -2.76 37.63
N LEU A 211 13.98 -1.64 37.26
CA LEU A 211 14.02 -0.38 38.02
C LEU A 211 13.39 -0.52 39.42
N HIS A 212 12.26 -1.22 39.53
CA HIS A 212 11.61 -1.51 40.81
C HIS A 212 12.48 -2.38 41.71
N ILE A 213 13.14 -3.41 41.17
CA ILE A 213 14.07 -4.27 41.93
C ILE A 213 15.27 -3.45 42.45
N VAL A 214 15.84 -2.58 41.62
CA VAL A 214 16.94 -1.69 42.04
C VAL A 214 16.49 -0.71 43.13
N LYS A 215 15.29 -0.14 43.02
CA LYS A 215 14.71 0.75 44.05
C LYS A 215 14.44 -0.01 45.36
N ALA A 216 13.84 -1.19 45.31
CA ALA A 216 13.58 -2.02 46.48
C ALA A 216 14.87 -2.43 47.22
N ASN A 217 15.91 -2.81 46.46
CA ASN A 217 17.21 -3.15 47.01
C ASN A 217 17.95 -1.96 47.66
N LYS A 218 17.77 -0.74 47.14
CA LYS A 218 18.31 0.49 47.77
C LYS A 218 17.62 0.83 49.09
N ILE A 219 16.30 0.65 49.17
CA ILE A 219 15.52 0.93 50.39
C ILE A 219 15.86 -0.09 51.49
N SER A 220 16.00 -1.38 51.13
CA SER A 220 16.41 -2.46 52.04
C SER A 220 17.79 -2.21 52.68
N LYS A 221 18.79 -1.74 51.91
CA LYS A 221 20.12 -1.43 52.45
C LYS A 221 20.12 -0.27 53.45
N LYS A 222 19.17 0.66 53.35
CA LYS A 222 19.07 1.81 54.26
C LYS A 222 18.47 1.44 55.63
N HIS A 223 17.68 0.36 55.71
CA HIS A 223 17.09 -0.10 56.97
C HIS A 223 18.02 -0.99 57.80
N ARG A 224 19.03 -1.62 57.18
CA ARG A 224 20.01 -2.47 57.88
C ARG A 224 21.13 -1.70 58.58
N GLY A 225 21.24 -0.37 58.35
CA GLY A 225 22.29 0.48 58.91
C GLY A 225 21.97 1.12 60.28
N THR A 226 20.76 0.98 60.82
CA THR A 226 20.29 1.77 61.99
C THR A 226 20.08 0.93 63.26
N VAL A 227 20.51 -0.34 63.33
CA VAL A 227 20.19 -1.25 64.46
C VAL A 227 21.38 -1.55 65.39
N HIS A 228 22.48 -0.81 65.34
CA HIS A 228 23.57 -0.95 66.32
C HIS A 228 23.96 0.38 66.95
N ALA A 229 23.22 0.79 67.98
CA ALA A 229 23.65 1.78 68.97
C ALA A 229 22.82 1.72 70.26
N VAL A 230 22.70 0.56 70.92
CA VAL A 230 22.50 0.48 72.38
C VAL A 230 23.16 -0.81 72.87
N GLY A 231 24.19 -0.67 73.70
CA GLY A 231 24.96 -1.72 74.34
C GLY A 231 26.08 -1.09 75.14
#